data_AF-A0A1F9KT53-F1
#
_entry.id   AF-A0A1F9KT53-F1
#
_cell.length_a   1.000
_cell.length_b   1.000
_cell.length_c   1.000
_cell.angle_alpha   90.00
_cell.angle_beta   90.00
_cell.angle_gamma   90.00
#
_symmetry.space_group_name_H-M   'P 1'
#
loop_
_entity.id
_entity.type
_entity.pdbx_description
1 polymer ?
#
loop_
_entity_poly.entity_id
_entity_poly.type
_entity_poly.pdbx_seq_one_letter_code
_entity_poly.pdbx_strand_id
1 'polypeptide(L)'
;MIKKTSTKRFLQGLGRALYHVLLVAMSAGIAFSLPTMVSIVARDFWTYWALVEKQNIFLVSVEIALALLLVLFFNYLGSSWRDRRFARMARGSGMVHFFPASRFLTQRRIRRLKKKQGFARDIMTIASTGHRTFTDPRGDLHDVLQNCREAKLMLLNPHGEGAGARAKSILDPEVTPERFREQIKKSIDFLKQLKAVQKNIKLKLYGDAPFLKLAILGDYVWVKHYHPGLDIHAMPEYVFEHDQNPGSLYTPFYQYFLMRWDGPDTPEYDLETDELVYRDVAGNEFKREKFDAPSKHDGEPGAGESFRPASLTSLTYHHESSTRSGEADRGNAAVMDGGKSH
;
A
#
# COMPACT_ATOMS: atom_id res chain seq x y z
N MET A 1 5.78 26.41 33.30
CA MET A 1 5.88 25.09 32.64
C MET A 1 5.72 23.97 33.70
N ILE A 2 4.56 23.85 34.36
CA ILE A 2 4.26 22.82 35.38
C ILE A 2 2.75 22.54 35.30
N LYS A 3 2.31 21.61 34.46
CA LYS A 3 0.89 21.14 34.44
C LYS A 3 0.70 19.79 33.74
N LYS A 4 1.64 19.39 32.87
CA LYS A 4 1.55 18.16 32.05
C LYS A 4 1.83 16.85 32.81
N THR A 5 2.43 16.90 34.00
CA THR A 5 2.79 15.72 34.81
C THR A 5 1.67 15.28 35.76
N SER A 6 0.80 16.19 36.18
CA SER A 6 -0.31 15.89 37.11
C SER A 6 -1.42 15.05 36.45
N THR A 7 -1.77 15.36 35.20
CA THR A 7 -2.81 14.65 34.46
C THR A 7 -2.44 13.21 34.14
N LYS A 8 -1.17 12.92 33.81
CA LYS A 8 -0.69 11.54 33.60
C LYS A 8 -0.77 10.68 34.87
N ARG A 9 -0.43 11.23 36.04
CA ARG A 9 -0.55 10.54 37.33
C ARG A 9 -2.01 10.30 37.71
N PHE A 10 -2.89 11.27 37.42
CA PHE A 10 -4.33 11.13 37.67
C PHE A 10 -4.97 10.07 36.74
N LEU A 11 -4.62 10.06 35.45
CA LEU A 11 -5.09 9.02 34.51
C LEU A 11 -4.59 7.61 34.88
N GLN A 12 -3.35 7.49 35.38
CA GLN A 12 -2.83 6.22 35.89
C GLN A 12 -3.55 5.77 37.16
N GLY A 13 -3.87 6.69 38.07
CA GLY A 13 -4.68 6.42 39.25
C GLY A 13 -6.12 6.00 38.90
N LEU A 14 -6.74 6.69 37.93
CA LEU A 14 -8.09 6.40 37.47
C LEU A 14 -8.18 5.04 36.76
N GLY A 15 -7.19 4.71 35.93
CA GLY A 15 -7.11 3.41 35.26
C GLY A 15 -6.97 2.24 36.25
N ARG A 16 -6.19 2.43 37.32
CA ARG A 16 -6.05 1.44 38.40
C ARG A 16 -7.35 1.30 39.20
N ALA A 17 -8.04 2.39 39.50
CA ALA A 17 -9.32 2.36 40.19
C ALA A 17 -10.42 1.67 39.35
N LEU A 18 -10.52 1.99 38.05
CA LEU A 18 -11.44 1.32 37.11
C LEU A 18 -11.17 -0.17 37.00
N TYR A 19 -9.90 -0.57 36.96
CA TYR A 19 -9.53 -1.98 36.96
C TYR A 19 -10.02 -2.70 38.22
N HIS A 20 -9.84 -2.11 39.39
CA HIS A 20 -10.32 -2.69 40.64
C HIS A 20 -11.85 -2.74 40.71
N VAL A 21 -12.56 -1.71 40.26
CA VAL A 21 -14.03 -1.70 40.21
C VAL A 21 -14.55 -2.77 39.26
N LEU A 22 -13.95 -2.91 38.07
CA LEU A 22 -14.32 -3.95 37.11
C LEU A 22 -14.07 -5.36 37.69
N LEU A 23 -12.94 -5.56 38.36
CA LEU A 23 -12.57 -6.83 38.96
C LEU A 23 -13.52 -7.20 40.11
N VAL A 24 -13.90 -6.24 40.96
CA VAL A 24 -14.89 -6.44 42.03
C VAL A 24 -16.27 -6.71 41.44
N ALA A 25 -16.69 -5.96 40.41
CA ALA A 25 -17.98 -6.17 39.75
C ALA A 25 -18.05 -7.53 39.03
N MET A 26 -16.97 -7.99 38.38
CA MET A 26 -16.88 -9.33 37.81
C MET A 26 -16.92 -10.41 38.89
N SER A 27 -16.18 -10.23 39.99
CA SER A 27 -16.19 -11.16 41.11
C SER A 27 -17.58 -11.27 41.75
N ALA A 28 -18.24 -10.12 41.97
CA ALA A 28 -19.60 -10.07 42.49
C ALA A 28 -20.61 -10.68 41.50
N GLY A 29 -20.46 -10.43 40.20
CA GLY A 29 -21.30 -11.03 39.16
C GLY A 29 -21.13 -12.55 39.09
N ILE A 30 -19.90 -13.06 39.22
CA ILE A 30 -19.63 -14.50 39.32
C ILE A 30 -20.30 -15.04 40.59
N ALA A 31 -20.11 -14.39 41.74
CA ALA A 31 -20.72 -14.80 43.01
C ALA A 31 -22.26 -14.80 42.96
N PHE A 32 -22.88 -13.83 42.28
CA PHE A 32 -24.33 -13.77 42.08
C PHE A 32 -24.85 -14.78 41.07
N SER A 33 -24.02 -15.21 40.12
CA SER A 33 -24.37 -16.24 39.14
C SER A 33 -24.28 -17.65 39.71
N LEU A 34 -23.51 -17.86 40.80
CA LEU A 34 -23.31 -19.15 41.44
C LEU A 34 -24.62 -19.82 41.89
N PRO A 35 -25.57 -19.16 42.60
CA PRO A 35 -26.82 -19.82 43.03
C PRO A 35 -27.67 -20.32 41.86
N THR A 36 -27.77 -19.53 40.79
CA THR A 36 -28.47 -19.92 39.56
C THR A 36 -27.76 -21.07 38.85
N MET A 37 -26.44 -21.01 38.69
CA MET A 37 -25.65 -22.10 38.11
C MET A 37 -25.78 -23.38 38.93
N VAL A 38 -25.68 -23.28 40.26
CA VAL A 38 -25.87 -24.40 41.19
C VAL A 38 -27.29 -24.96 41.08
N SER A 39 -28.32 -24.13 40.97
CA SER A 39 -29.71 -24.62 40.85
C SER A 39 -29.99 -25.35 39.52
N ILE A 40 -29.34 -24.93 38.43
CA ILE A 40 -29.47 -25.53 37.10
C ILE A 40 -28.64 -26.82 37.02
N VAL A 41 -27.41 -26.79 37.55
CA VAL A 41 -26.50 -27.94 37.54
C VAL A 41 -26.93 -29.00 38.55
N ALA A 42 -27.33 -28.64 39.77
CA ALA A 42 -27.63 -29.58 40.84
C ALA A 42 -28.85 -30.49 40.58
N ARG A 43 -29.78 -30.10 39.70
CA ARG A 43 -30.95 -30.94 39.38
C ARG A 43 -30.56 -32.25 38.71
N ASP A 44 -29.58 -32.21 37.81
CA ASP A 44 -29.16 -33.38 37.03
C ASP A 44 -27.69 -33.78 37.30
N PHE A 45 -26.98 -33.06 38.17
CA PHE A 45 -25.56 -33.29 38.48
C PHE A 45 -25.27 -34.72 38.89
N TRP A 46 -26.08 -35.28 39.79
CA TRP A 46 -25.87 -36.65 40.29
C TRP A 46 -26.00 -37.71 39.20
N THR A 47 -26.94 -37.54 38.26
CA THR A 47 -27.12 -38.44 37.11
C THR A 47 -25.98 -38.35 36.10
N TYR A 48 -25.46 -37.15 35.84
CA TYR A 48 -24.29 -36.98 34.96
C TYR A 48 -22.99 -37.44 35.63
N TRP A 49 -22.83 -37.17 36.93
CA TRP A 49 -21.67 -37.57 37.72
C TRP A 49 -21.53 -39.09 37.79
N ALA A 50 -22.62 -39.82 38.01
CA ALA A 50 -22.64 -41.28 38.01
C ALA A 50 -22.24 -41.89 36.65
N LEU A 51 -22.54 -41.21 35.54
CA LEU A 51 -22.13 -41.64 34.19
C LEU A 51 -20.63 -41.39 33.94
N VAL A 52 -20.13 -40.26 34.43
CA VAL A 52 -18.73 -39.82 34.29
C VAL A 52 -17.78 -40.62 35.17
N GLU A 53 -18.16 -40.87 36.44
CA GLU A 53 -17.35 -41.61 37.42
C GLU A 53 -17.13 -43.07 37.00
N LYS A 54 -18.10 -43.67 36.28
CA LYS A 54 -18.04 -45.08 35.89
C LYS A 54 -17.16 -45.35 34.66
N GLN A 55 -16.78 -44.32 33.90
CA GLN A 55 -15.99 -44.47 32.67
C GLN A 55 -14.86 -43.43 32.57
N ASN A 56 -13.66 -43.81 33.03
CA ASN A 56 -12.43 -42.98 32.94
C ASN A 56 -12.16 -42.43 31.53
N ILE A 57 -12.51 -43.18 30.48
CA ILE A 57 -12.36 -42.78 29.08
C ILE A 57 -13.27 -41.59 28.73
N PHE A 58 -14.48 -41.53 29.30
CA PHE A 58 -15.42 -40.43 29.07
C PHE A 58 -14.92 -39.13 29.68
N LEU A 59 -14.38 -39.18 30.90
CA LEU A 59 -13.81 -38.00 31.58
C LEU A 59 -12.64 -37.41 30.80
N VAL A 60 -11.68 -38.25 30.37
CA VAL A 60 -10.54 -37.82 29.57
C VAL A 60 -10.99 -37.25 28.21
N SER A 61 -12.01 -37.85 27.58
CA SER A 61 -12.55 -37.36 26.30
C SER A 61 -13.22 -35.99 26.42
N VAL A 62 -14.01 -35.77 27.49
CA VAL A 62 -14.66 -34.48 27.77
C VAL A 62 -13.62 -33.41 28.08
N GLU A 63 -12.59 -33.74 28.85
CA GLU A 63 -11.49 -32.82 29.16
C GLU A 63 -10.74 -32.39 27.90
N ILE A 64 -10.37 -33.35 27.04
CA ILE A 64 -9.70 -33.05 25.77
C ILE A 64 -10.59 -32.19 24.86
N ALA A 65 -11.88 -32.51 24.75
CA ALA A 65 -12.83 -31.73 23.96
C ALA A 65 -12.98 -30.29 24.49
N LEU A 66 -13.07 -30.13 25.82
CA LEU A 66 -13.14 -28.82 26.47
C LEU A 66 -11.86 -28.02 26.26
N ALA A 67 -10.69 -28.66 26.38
CA ALA A 67 -9.39 -28.04 26.14
C ALA A 67 -9.29 -27.53 24.69
N LEU A 68 -9.67 -28.33 23.69
CA LEU A 68 -9.69 -27.91 22.29
C LEU A 68 -10.65 -26.73 22.05
N LEU A 69 -11.85 -26.78 22.64
CA LEU A 69 -12.83 -25.70 22.52
C LEU A 69 -12.31 -24.41 23.13
N LEU A 70 -11.69 -24.48 24.32
CA LEU A 70 -11.09 -23.32 24.98
C LEU A 70 -9.95 -22.74 24.15
N VAL A 71 -9.07 -23.57 23.59
CA VAL A 71 -7.98 -23.11 22.71
C VAL A 71 -8.55 -22.38 21.49
N LEU A 72 -9.57 -22.93 20.83
CA LEU A 72 -10.24 -22.29 19.70
C LEU A 72 -10.91 -20.97 20.10
N PHE A 73 -11.60 -20.94 21.24
CA PHE A 73 -12.27 -19.75 21.76
C PHE A 73 -11.28 -18.63 22.08
N PHE A 74 -10.21 -18.92 22.83
CA PHE A 74 -9.19 -17.92 23.16
C PHE A 74 -8.43 -17.43 21.92
N ASN A 75 -8.15 -18.32 20.96
CA ASN A 75 -7.53 -17.93 19.69
C ASN A 75 -8.47 -17.02 18.88
N TYR A 76 -9.77 -17.31 18.85
CA TYR A 76 -10.78 -16.45 18.22
C TYR A 76 -10.89 -15.09 18.90
N LEU A 77 -10.95 -15.04 20.24
CA LEU A 77 -10.99 -13.78 20.98
C LEU A 77 -9.74 -12.94 20.73
N GLY A 78 -8.56 -13.56 20.81
CA GLY A 78 -7.28 -12.89 20.57
C GLY A 78 -7.14 -12.35 19.14
N SER A 79 -7.49 -13.15 18.13
CA SER A 79 -7.49 -12.72 16.74
C SER A 79 -8.51 -11.61 16.48
N SER A 80 -9.75 -11.75 16.97
CA SER A 80 -10.79 -10.73 16.82
C SER A 80 -10.39 -9.37 17.40
N TRP A 81 -9.75 -9.36 18.57
CA TRP A 81 -9.27 -8.14 19.21
C TRP A 81 -8.15 -7.48 18.39
N ARG A 82 -7.20 -8.29 17.89
CA ARG A 82 -6.12 -7.84 17.04
C ARG A 82 -6.64 -7.28 15.71
N ASP A 83 -7.60 -7.95 15.09
CA ASP A 83 -8.19 -7.54 13.82
C ASP A 83 -8.97 -6.24 13.97
N ARG A 84 -9.73 -6.08 15.06
CA ARG A 84 -10.39 -4.81 15.39
C ARG A 84 -9.39 -3.67 15.63
N ARG A 85 -8.22 -3.97 16.20
CA ARG A 85 -7.15 -2.97 16.36
C ARG A 85 -6.60 -2.55 15.01
N PHE A 86 -6.28 -3.48 14.11
CA PHE A 86 -5.81 -3.16 12.77
C PHE A 86 -6.86 -2.42 11.94
N ALA A 87 -8.13 -2.83 12.02
CA ALA A 87 -9.23 -2.13 11.34
C ALA A 87 -9.39 -0.69 11.83
N ARG A 88 -9.21 -0.43 13.13
CA ARG A 88 -9.22 0.95 13.68
C ARG A 88 -8.03 1.76 13.16
N MET A 89 -6.84 1.17 13.07
CA MET A 89 -5.66 1.85 12.51
C MET A 89 -5.86 2.16 11.02
N ALA A 90 -6.38 1.20 10.25
CA ALA A 90 -6.70 1.35 8.84
C ALA A 90 -7.73 2.47 8.59
N ARG A 91 -8.84 2.49 9.35
CA ARG A 91 -9.81 3.60 9.28
C ARG A 91 -9.20 4.92 9.71
N GLY A 92 -8.33 4.91 10.71
CA GLY A 92 -7.59 6.09 11.14
C GLY A 92 -6.68 6.67 10.05
N SER A 93 -6.23 5.86 9.09
CA SER A 93 -5.48 6.30 7.91
C SER A 93 -6.36 6.58 6.68
N GLY A 94 -7.69 6.55 6.82
CA GLY A 94 -8.64 6.71 5.72
C GLY A 94 -8.77 5.48 4.80
N MET A 95 -8.15 4.33 5.15
CA MET A 95 -8.19 3.14 4.30
C MET A 95 -9.54 2.43 4.42
N VAL A 96 -10.25 2.32 3.30
CA VAL A 96 -11.59 1.71 3.23
C VAL A 96 -11.57 0.31 2.60
N HIS A 97 -10.67 0.09 1.64
CA HIS A 97 -10.53 -1.21 0.98
C HIS A 97 -9.06 -1.60 0.80
N PHE A 98 -8.83 -2.90 0.91
CA PHE A 98 -7.59 -3.56 0.57
C PHE A 98 -7.93 -4.74 -0.35
N PHE A 99 -7.29 -4.77 -1.51
CA PHE A 99 -7.40 -5.89 -2.44
C PHE A 99 -6.03 -6.56 -2.55
N PRO A 100 -5.90 -7.83 -2.09
CA PRO A 100 -4.70 -8.59 -2.42
C PRO A 100 -4.58 -8.79 -3.93
N ALA A 101 -3.42 -9.26 -4.39
CA ALA A 101 -3.11 -9.52 -5.80
C ALA A 101 -4.34 -10.04 -6.57
N SER A 102 -4.66 -9.35 -7.66
CA SER A 102 -6.02 -9.31 -8.15
C SER A 102 -6.42 -10.58 -8.87
N ARG A 103 -7.26 -11.41 -8.21
CA ARG A 103 -7.94 -12.55 -8.83
C ARG A 103 -9.14 -12.07 -9.67
N PHE A 104 -9.62 -12.90 -10.58
CA PHE A 104 -10.69 -12.55 -11.53
C PHE A 104 -11.97 -12.00 -10.86
N LEU A 105 -12.43 -12.59 -9.75
CA LEU A 105 -13.59 -12.09 -9.01
C LEU A 105 -13.30 -10.74 -8.33
N THR A 106 -12.09 -10.56 -7.81
CA THR A 106 -11.62 -9.30 -7.24
C THR A 106 -11.59 -8.20 -8.30
N GLN A 107 -11.11 -8.50 -9.52
CA GLN A 107 -11.14 -7.58 -10.65
C GLN A 107 -12.55 -7.08 -10.97
N ARG A 108 -13.53 -7.97 -11.03
CA ARG A 108 -14.94 -7.58 -11.26
C ARG A 108 -15.45 -6.63 -10.18
N ARG A 109 -15.09 -6.87 -8.91
CA ARG A 109 -15.44 -5.98 -7.79
C ARG A 109 -14.74 -4.63 -7.90
N ILE A 110 -13.45 -4.61 -8.19
CA ILE A 110 -12.65 -3.38 -8.37
C ILE A 110 -13.25 -2.53 -9.49
N ARG A 111 -13.51 -3.11 -10.67
CA ARG A 111 -14.13 -2.39 -11.80
C ARG A 111 -15.49 -1.79 -11.43
N ARG A 112 -16.34 -2.55 -10.71
CA ARG A 112 -17.64 -2.04 -10.25
C ARG A 112 -17.48 -0.87 -9.28
N LEU A 113 -16.51 -0.92 -8.37
CA LEU A 113 -16.26 0.17 -7.43
C LEU A 113 -15.72 1.41 -8.14
N LYS A 114 -14.68 1.26 -8.98
CA LYS A 114 -14.10 2.37 -9.75
C LYS A 114 -15.14 3.01 -10.69
N LYS A 115 -16.00 2.22 -11.33
CA LYS A 115 -17.12 2.74 -12.13
C LYS A 115 -18.09 3.58 -11.31
N LYS A 116 -18.45 3.15 -10.10
CA LYS A 116 -19.32 3.93 -9.22
C LYS A 116 -18.65 5.22 -8.74
N GLN A 117 -17.37 5.16 -8.40
CA GLN A 117 -16.62 6.28 -7.82
C GLN A 117 -16.22 7.34 -8.86
N GLY A 118 -15.92 6.93 -10.10
CA GLY A 118 -15.48 7.83 -11.16
C GLY A 118 -16.57 8.27 -12.15
N PHE A 119 -17.82 7.81 -12.00
CA PHE A 119 -18.90 8.18 -12.91
C PHE A 119 -19.18 9.69 -12.88
N ALA A 120 -19.10 10.35 -14.04
CA ALA A 120 -19.31 11.79 -14.20
C ALA A 120 -18.47 12.68 -13.27
N ARG A 121 -17.30 12.18 -12.83
CA ARG A 121 -16.32 12.90 -12.01
C ARG A 121 -15.05 13.19 -12.81
N ASP A 122 -14.18 14.00 -12.24
CA ASP A 122 -12.84 14.17 -12.74
C ASP A 122 -11.99 12.98 -12.33
N ILE A 123 -11.15 12.53 -13.25
CA ILE A 123 -10.25 11.40 -13.05
C ILE A 123 -8.82 11.91 -13.13
N MET A 124 -8.01 11.52 -12.17
CA MET A 124 -6.58 11.81 -12.16
C MET A 124 -5.83 10.49 -12.03
N THR A 125 -4.89 10.19 -12.92
CA THR A 125 -4.21 8.88 -12.91
C THR A 125 -2.73 8.98 -13.28
N ILE A 126 -1.89 8.25 -12.55
CA ILE A 126 -0.49 7.98 -12.88
C ILE A 126 -0.36 6.48 -13.13
N ALA A 127 0.11 6.11 -14.32
CA ALA A 127 0.32 4.71 -14.69
C ALA A 127 1.55 4.57 -15.58
N SER A 128 2.16 3.39 -15.60
CA SER A 128 3.32 3.13 -16.47
C SER A 128 2.91 3.10 -17.95
N THR A 129 1.97 2.22 -18.33
CA THR A 129 1.56 2.05 -19.73
C THR A 129 0.12 2.46 -20.05
N GLY A 130 -0.77 2.45 -19.06
CA GLY A 130 -2.21 2.69 -19.28
C GLY A 130 -2.97 1.51 -19.92
N HIS A 131 -2.29 0.61 -20.62
CA HIS A 131 -2.91 -0.40 -21.49
C HIS A 131 -3.95 -1.27 -20.76
N ARG A 132 -3.55 -2.00 -19.72
CA ARG A 132 -4.47 -2.85 -18.92
C ARG A 132 -5.32 -2.07 -17.90
N THR A 133 -5.22 -0.74 -17.88
CA THR A 133 -5.93 0.13 -16.93
C THR A 133 -7.15 0.73 -17.60
N PHE A 134 -6.98 1.40 -18.74
CA PHE A 134 -8.08 2.07 -19.43
C PHE A 134 -8.18 1.77 -20.93
N THR A 135 -7.14 1.24 -21.57
CA THR A 135 -7.16 0.93 -23.01
C THR A 135 -7.87 -0.39 -23.29
N ASP A 136 -7.51 -1.44 -22.55
CA ASP A 136 -8.16 -2.75 -22.60
C ASP A 136 -9.61 -2.63 -22.13
N PRO A 137 -10.62 -3.12 -22.89
CA PRO A 137 -12.02 -3.18 -22.47
C PRO A 137 -12.26 -3.93 -21.15
N ARG A 138 -11.32 -4.79 -20.73
CA ARG A 138 -11.32 -5.48 -19.44
C ARG A 138 -10.68 -4.68 -18.32
N GLY A 139 -10.00 -3.58 -18.65
CA GLY A 139 -9.40 -2.64 -17.72
C GLY A 139 -10.40 -2.06 -16.74
N ASP A 140 -9.92 -1.74 -15.55
CA ASP A 140 -10.75 -1.29 -14.43
C ASP A 140 -11.17 0.19 -14.53
N LEU A 141 -10.52 0.97 -15.39
CA LEU A 141 -10.85 2.36 -15.71
C LEU A 141 -11.41 2.59 -17.12
N HIS A 142 -11.52 1.54 -17.96
CA HIS A 142 -11.97 1.69 -19.35
C HIS A 142 -13.33 2.38 -19.47
N ASP A 143 -14.36 1.83 -18.82
CA ASP A 143 -15.70 2.43 -18.82
C ASP A 143 -15.73 3.79 -18.11
N VAL A 144 -14.81 4.00 -17.16
CA VAL A 144 -14.79 5.20 -16.32
C VAL A 144 -14.29 6.39 -17.13
N LEU A 145 -13.24 6.22 -17.93
CA LEU A 145 -12.73 7.25 -18.85
C LEU A 145 -13.76 7.63 -19.93
N GLN A 146 -14.58 6.68 -20.38
CA GLN A 146 -15.64 6.98 -21.36
C GLN A 146 -16.74 7.89 -20.78
N ASN A 147 -16.93 7.87 -19.46
CA ASN A 147 -18.05 8.53 -18.78
C ASN A 147 -17.59 9.60 -17.76
N CYS A 148 -16.33 10.03 -17.82
CA CYS A 148 -15.79 11.06 -16.93
C CYS A 148 -16.14 12.47 -17.44
N ARG A 149 -16.00 13.46 -16.54
CA ARG A 149 -16.13 14.88 -16.86
C ARG A 149 -14.82 15.43 -17.44
N GLU A 150 -13.72 15.23 -16.72
CA GLU A 150 -12.35 15.55 -17.15
C GLU A 150 -11.43 14.38 -16.79
N ALA A 151 -10.37 14.15 -17.58
CA ALA A 151 -9.33 13.20 -17.26
C ALA A 151 -7.93 13.82 -17.39
N LYS A 152 -7.16 13.77 -16.30
CA LYS A 152 -5.75 14.14 -16.22
C LYS A 152 -4.91 12.87 -16.07
N LEU A 153 -4.18 12.52 -17.11
CA LEU A 153 -3.50 11.23 -17.22
C LEU A 153 -2.00 11.45 -17.34
N MET A 154 -1.22 10.73 -16.55
CA MET A 154 0.23 10.68 -16.66
C MET A 154 0.67 9.27 -17.03
N LEU A 155 1.38 9.13 -18.15
CA LEU A 155 1.98 7.88 -18.61
C LEU A 155 3.49 8.02 -18.76
N LEU A 156 4.22 6.91 -18.74
CA LEU A 156 5.63 6.95 -19.11
C LEU A 156 5.78 7.41 -20.56
N ASN A 157 6.81 8.23 -20.80
CA ASN A 157 7.26 8.49 -22.16
C ASN A 157 7.82 7.18 -22.75
N PRO A 158 7.27 6.66 -23.86
CA PRO A 158 7.75 5.42 -24.46
C PRO A 158 9.16 5.53 -25.03
N HIS A 159 9.68 6.74 -25.23
CA HIS A 159 11.07 6.97 -25.63
C HIS A 159 11.97 7.36 -24.45
N GLY A 160 11.42 7.47 -23.23
CA GLY A 160 12.16 7.84 -22.03
C GLY A 160 12.87 6.67 -21.35
N GLU A 161 13.94 6.97 -20.63
CA GLU A 161 14.73 5.97 -19.89
C GLU A 161 13.91 5.20 -18.86
N GLY A 162 12.94 5.84 -18.20
CA GLY A 162 12.07 5.20 -17.20
C GLY A 162 11.23 4.06 -17.76
N ALA A 163 10.78 4.14 -19.01
CA ALA A 163 10.06 3.05 -19.68
C ALA A 163 10.96 1.83 -19.91
N GLY A 164 12.16 2.08 -20.44
CA GLY A 164 13.15 1.02 -20.65
C GLY A 164 13.64 0.38 -19.36
N ALA A 165 13.97 1.20 -18.36
CA ALA A 165 14.39 0.74 -17.04
C ALA A 165 13.31 -0.10 -16.37
N ARG A 166 12.05 0.32 -16.44
CA ARG A 166 10.93 -0.42 -15.85
C ARG A 166 10.68 -1.76 -16.54
N ALA A 167 10.71 -1.80 -17.87
CA ALA A 167 10.51 -3.05 -18.60
C ALA A 167 11.61 -4.06 -18.25
N LYS A 168 12.87 -3.62 -18.21
CA LYS A 168 14.03 -4.47 -17.87
C LYS A 168 14.03 -4.93 -16.40
N SER A 169 13.43 -4.17 -15.49
CA SER A 169 13.45 -4.52 -14.07
C SER A 169 12.47 -5.65 -13.72
N ILE A 170 11.40 -5.82 -14.51
CA ILE A 170 10.39 -6.85 -14.27
C ILE A 170 10.93 -8.21 -14.68
N LEU A 171 10.93 -9.17 -13.75
CA LEU A 171 11.43 -10.53 -13.96
C LEU A 171 10.39 -11.42 -14.68
N ASP A 172 9.87 -10.95 -15.81
CA ASP A 172 8.92 -11.66 -16.65
C ASP A 172 9.38 -11.62 -18.12
N PRO A 173 9.69 -12.77 -18.74
CA PRO A 173 10.12 -12.85 -20.14
C PRO A 173 9.11 -12.23 -21.13
N GLU A 174 7.84 -12.15 -20.75
CA GLU A 174 6.79 -11.55 -21.58
C GLU A 174 6.79 -10.01 -21.58
N VAL A 175 7.52 -9.38 -20.64
CA VAL A 175 7.60 -7.92 -20.49
C VAL A 175 8.89 -7.41 -21.11
N THR A 176 8.83 -7.13 -22.42
CA THR A 176 9.96 -6.51 -23.14
C THR A 176 9.80 -4.98 -23.23
N PRO A 177 10.91 -4.22 -23.38
CA PRO A 177 10.85 -2.80 -23.64
C PRO A 177 9.96 -2.44 -24.85
N GLU A 178 10.03 -3.23 -25.92
CA GLU A 178 9.26 -3.02 -27.15
C GLU A 178 7.76 -3.15 -26.89
N ARG A 179 7.36 -4.20 -26.15
CA ARG A 179 5.96 -4.40 -25.76
C ARG A 179 5.47 -3.28 -24.84
N PHE A 180 6.32 -2.78 -23.96
CA PHE A 180 6.00 -1.64 -23.10
C PHE A 180 5.73 -0.36 -23.91
N ARG A 181 6.59 -0.10 -24.91
CA ARG A 181 6.43 1.02 -25.85
C ARG A 181 5.14 0.89 -26.65
N GLU A 182 4.87 -0.28 -27.19
CA GLU A 182 3.64 -0.58 -27.93
C GLU A 182 2.39 -0.38 -27.05
N GLN A 183 2.43 -0.85 -25.79
CA GLN A 183 1.33 -0.65 -24.84
C GLN A 183 1.06 0.82 -24.55
N ILE A 184 2.11 1.62 -24.39
CA ILE A 184 1.97 3.07 -24.20
C ILE A 184 1.39 3.72 -25.45
N LYS A 185 1.92 3.42 -26.65
CA LYS A 185 1.40 3.95 -27.93
C LYS A 185 -0.09 3.62 -28.13
N LYS A 186 -0.49 2.36 -27.93
CA LYS A 186 -1.92 1.95 -27.97
C LYS A 186 -2.79 2.73 -26.98
N SER A 187 -2.22 3.09 -25.83
CA SER A 187 -2.95 3.87 -24.83
C SER A 187 -3.08 5.33 -25.24
N ILE A 188 -2.05 5.93 -25.85
CA ILE A 188 -2.14 7.25 -26.47
C ILE A 188 -3.21 7.24 -27.57
N ASP A 189 -3.19 6.28 -28.47
CA ASP A 189 -4.16 6.18 -29.58
C ASP A 189 -5.61 6.09 -29.07
N PHE A 190 -5.84 5.31 -28.01
CA PHE A 190 -7.15 5.25 -27.35
C PHE A 190 -7.57 6.61 -26.77
N LEU A 191 -6.65 7.36 -26.16
CA LEU A 191 -6.94 8.69 -25.64
C LEU A 191 -7.23 9.70 -26.76
N LYS A 192 -6.57 9.59 -27.92
CA LYS A 192 -6.89 10.39 -29.11
C LYS A 192 -8.32 10.12 -29.59
N GLN A 193 -8.70 8.85 -29.67
CA GLN A 193 -10.06 8.46 -30.04
C GLN A 193 -11.10 9.05 -29.07
N LEU A 194 -10.83 9.01 -27.76
CA LEU A 194 -11.73 9.62 -26.78
C LEU A 194 -11.77 11.15 -26.87
N LYS A 195 -10.63 11.80 -27.13
CA LYS A 195 -10.53 13.26 -27.32
C LYS A 195 -11.37 13.72 -28.52
N ALA A 196 -11.34 12.97 -29.62
CA ALA A 196 -12.11 13.25 -30.83
C ALA A 196 -13.64 13.26 -30.59
N VAL A 197 -14.13 12.50 -29.60
CA VAL A 197 -15.55 12.49 -29.18
C VAL A 197 -15.82 13.58 -28.10
N GLN A 198 -15.02 14.66 -28.12
CA GLN A 198 -15.14 15.87 -27.29
C GLN A 198 -15.03 15.64 -25.77
N LYS A 199 -14.14 14.74 -25.34
CA LYS A 199 -13.81 14.60 -23.90
C LYS A 199 -12.70 15.56 -23.49
N ASN A 200 -12.83 16.19 -22.33
CA ASN A 200 -11.74 16.98 -21.74
C ASN A 200 -10.67 16.03 -21.18
N ILE A 201 -9.80 15.54 -22.06
CA ILE A 201 -8.68 14.67 -21.75
C ILE A 201 -7.39 15.45 -21.92
N LYS A 202 -6.53 15.36 -20.92
CA LYS A 202 -5.17 15.88 -20.90
C LYS A 202 -4.20 14.75 -20.56
N LEU A 203 -3.09 14.69 -21.28
CA LEU A 203 -2.07 13.68 -21.12
C LEU A 203 -0.72 14.34 -20.86
N LYS A 204 0.03 13.82 -19.89
CA LYS A 204 1.42 14.18 -19.62
C LYS A 204 2.29 12.93 -19.74
N LEU A 205 3.48 13.07 -20.31
CA LEU A 205 4.42 11.96 -20.51
C LEU A 205 5.68 12.17 -19.66
N TYR A 206 5.84 11.41 -18.58
CA TYR A 206 6.96 11.55 -17.65
C TYR A 206 8.11 10.59 -17.99
N GLY A 207 9.35 11.04 -17.76
CA GLY A 207 10.56 10.33 -18.20
C GLY A 207 11.15 9.34 -17.19
N ASP A 208 10.87 9.51 -15.89
CA ASP A 208 11.41 8.74 -14.78
C ASP A 208 10.56 7.51 -14.43
N ALA A 209 11.16 6.47 -13.85
CA ALA A 209 10.42 5.26 -13.47
C ALA A 209 9.39 5.57 -12.36
N PRO A 210 8.11 5.15 -12.49
CA PRO A 210 7.09 5.48 -11.50
C PRO A 210 7.29 4.68 -10.23
N PHE A 211 7.13 5.35 -9.09
CA PHE A 211 7.10 4.71 -7.78
C PHE A 211 5.69 4.18 -7.42
N LEU A 212 4.65 4.95 -7.78
CA LEU A 212 3.25 4.61 -7.48
C LEU A 212 2.41 4.56 -8.75
N LYS A 213 1.49 3.61 -8.80
CA LYS A 213 0.30 3.68 -9.65
C LYS A 213 -0.81 4.32 -8.82
N LEU A 214 -1.38 5.40 -9.32
CA LEU A 214 -2.42 6.16 -8.64
C LEU A 214 -3.62 6.35 -9.56
N ALA A 215 -4.83 6.23 -9.01
CA ALA A 215 -6.05 6.67 -9.65
C ALA A 215 -6.96 7.34 -8.62
N ILE A 216 -7.19 8.64 -8.80
CA ILE A 216 -8.09 9.44 -7.97
C ILE A 216 -9.42 9.54 -8.72
N LEU A 217 -10.49 9.10 -8.07
CA LEU A 217 -11.84 9.00 -8.60
C LEU A 217 -12.80 9.70 -7.61
N GLY A 218 -13.00 11.00 -7.79
CA GLY A 218 -13.72 11.82 -6.82
C GLY A 218 -13.08 11.74 -5.45
N ASP A 219 -13.83 11.26 -4.46
CA ASP A 219 -13.41 11.19 -3.04
C ASP A 219 -12.59 9.95 -2.71
N TYR A 220 -12.07 9.21 -3.70
CA TYR A 220 -11.31 7.98 -3.47
C TYR A 220 -9.99 8.00 -4.23
N VAL A 221 -8.91 7.59 -3.56
CA VAL A 221 -7.62 7.33 -4.20
C VAL A 221 -7.26 5.86 -4.12
N TRP A 222 -6.96 5.30 -5.29
CA TRP A 222 -6.52 3.92 -5.47
C TRP A 222 -5.01 3.91 -5.69
N VAL A 223 -4.31 3.10 -4.90
CA VAL A 223 -2.85 3.10 -4.84
C VAL A 223 -2.30 1.70 -5.02
N LYS A 224 -1.30 1.56 -5.90
CA LYS A 224 -0.37 0.43 -5.92
C LYS A 224 1.06 0.93 -5.94
N HIS A 225 1.95 0.17 -5.32
CA HIS A 225 3.39 0.39 -5.43
C HIS A 225 3.96 -0.39 -6.62
N TYR A 226 4.81 0.25 -7.43
CA TYR A 226 5.58 -0.47 -8.46
C TYR A 226 6.80 -1.13 -7.82
N HIS A 227 6.73 -2.43 -7.60
CA HIS A 227 7.89 -3.19 -7.13
C HIS A 227 8.90 -3.39 -8.27
N PRO A 228 10.22 -3.14 -8.07
CA PRO A 228 11.23 -3.24 -9.13
C PRO A 228 11.18 -4.57 -9.90
N GLY A 229 11.14 -5.70 -9.19
CA GLY A 229 11.17 -7.04 -9.78
C GLY A 229 9.83 -7.65 -10.21
N LEU A 230 8.68 -7.03 -9.87
CA LEU A 230 7.36 -7.65 -10.06
C LEU A 230 6.46 -6.81 -10.95
N ASP A 231 5.62 -7.48 -11.72
CA ASP A 231 4.52 -6.84 -12.43
C ASP A 231 3.51 -6.23 -11.43
N ILE A 232 2.95 -5.07 -11.78
CA ILE A 232 1.99 -4.32 -10.94
C ILE A 232 0.70 -5.10 -10.64
N HIS A 233 0.36 -6.13 -11.42
CA HIS A 233 -0.78 -7.00 -11.19
C HIS A 233 -0.59 -7.96 -10.02
N ALA A 234 0.66 -8.32 -9.71
CA ALA A 234 1.00 -9.09 -8.51
C ALA A 234 0.93 -8.23 -7.23
N MET A 235 0.93 -6.91 -7.38
CA MET A 235 0.93 -5.98 -6.26
C MET A 235 -0.48 -5.76 -5.68
N PRO A 236 -0.61 -5.64 -4.35
CA PRO A 236 -1.87 -5.31 -3.71
C PRO A 236 -2.33 -3.88 -4.07
N GLU A 237 -3.64 -3.66 -3.99
CA GLU A 237 -4.28 -2.36 -4.19
C GLU A 237 -4.90 -1.84 -2.90
N TYR A 238 -4.60 -0.58 -2.57
CA TYR A 238 -5.12 0.10 -1.40
C TYR A 238 -6.07 1.21 -1.84
N VAL A 239 -7.15 1.41 -1.10
CA VAL A 239 -8.12 2.47 -1.37
C VAL A 239 -8.28 3.33 -0.14
N PHE A 240 -8.06 4.62 -0.30
CA PHE A 240 -8.26 5.61 0.73
C PHE A 240 -9.40 6.55 0.34
N GLU A 241 -10.29 6.82 1.29
CA GLU A 241 -11.40 7.75 1.12
C GLU A 241 -11.00 9.12 1.66
N HIS A 242 -11.46 10.17 0.98
CA HIS A 242 -11.36 11.53 1.46
C HIS A 242 -12.28 11.71 2.65
N ASP A 243 -11.70 12.03 3.79
CA ASP A 243 -12.42 12.35 5.02
C ASP A 243 -11.83 13.60 5.66
N GLN A 244 -12.49 14.08 6.72
CA GLN A 244 -12.02 15.23 7.52
C GLN A 244 -10.91 14.84 8.51
N ASN A 245 -10.44 13.60 8.48
CA ASN A 245 -9.45 13.11 9.42
C ASN A 245 -8.04 13.51 8.95
N PRO A 246 -7.28 14.29 9.75
CA PRO A 246 -5.94 14.70 9.37
C PRO A 246 -4.95 13.52 9.24
N GLY A 247 -5.28 12.35 9.81
CA GLY A 247 -4.51 11.13 9.65
C GLY A 247 -4.73 10.40 8.32
N SER A 248 -5.70 10.82 7.50
CA SER A 248 -6.00 10.16 6.24
C SER A 248 -4.88 10.31 5.22
N LEU A 249 -4.54 9.19 4.57
CA LEU A 249 -3.54 9.16 3.51
C LEU A 249 -4.08 9.62 2.15
N TYR A 250 -5.39 9.89 2.03
CA TYR A 250 -5.96 10.44 0.81
C TYR A 250 -5.25 11.73 0.39
N THR A 251 -5.15 12.70 1.31
CA THR A 251 -4.60 14.03 1.03
C THR A 251 -3.13 13.96 0.58
N PRO A 252 -2.22 13.23 1.26
CA PRO A 252 -0.86 13.01 0.77
C PRO A 252 -0.78 12.46 -0.66
N PHE A 253 -1.60 11.45 -1.02
CA PHE A 253 -1.57 10.89 -2.38
C PHE A 253 -2.16 11.85 -3.42
N TYR A 254 -3.19 12.60 -3.05
CA TYR A 254 -3.76 13.65 -3.89
C TYR A 254 -2.73 14.76 -4.15
N GLN A 255 -2.04 15.23 -3.11
CA GLN A 255 -0.97 16.23 -3.24
C GLN A 255 0.21 15.70 -4.05
N TYR A 256 0.58 14.43 -3.89
CA TYR A 256 1.60 13.81 -4.75
C TYR A 256 1.22 13.85 -6.23
N PHE A 257 -0.05 13.56 -6.57
CA PHE A 257 -0.53 13.70 -7.94
C PHE A 257 -0.39 15.14 -8.44
N LEU A 258 -0.88 16.12 -7.67
CA LEU A 258 -0.83 17.54 -8.06
C LEU A 258 0.61 18.02 -8.27
N MET A 259 1.51 17.70 -7.35
CA MET A 259 2.93 18.06 -7.46
C MET A 259 3.55 17.51 -8.75
N ARG A 260 3.21 16.27 -9.14
CA ARG A 260 3.69 15.66 -10.39
C ARG A 260 2.99 16.24 -11.62
N TRP A 261 1.72 16.56 -11.52
CA TRP A 261 0.91 17.12 -12.60
C TRP A 261 1.31 18.56 -12.93
N ASP A 262 1.46 19.41 -11.91
CA ASP A 262 1.80 20.82 -12.05
C ASP A 262 3.31 21.06 -12.24
N GLY A 263 4.12 20.01 -12.06
CA GLY A 263 5.56 20.06 -12.31
C GLY A 263 5.91 20.43 -13.77
N PRO A 264 6.85 21.38 -14.00
CA PRO A 264 7.25 21.81 -15.35
C PRO A 264 8.08 20.77 -16.09
N ASP A 265 8.71 19.84 -15.35
CA ASP A 265 9.62 18.82 -15.90
C ASP A 265 8.91 17.77 -16.76
N THR A 266 7.57 17.67 -16.65
CA THR A 266 6.78 16.71 -17.41
C THR A 266 5.98 17.43 -18.50
N PRO A 267 6.35 17.23 -19.79
CA PRO A 267 5.64 17.84 -20.91
C PRO A 267 4.21 17.30 -21.03
N GLU A 268 3.32 18.17 -21.49
CA GLU A 268 1.97 17.81 -21.91
C GLU A 268 2.01 17.26 -23.34
N TYR A 269 1.31 16.16 -23.59
CA TYR A 269 1.17 15.59 -24.91
C TYR A 269 -0.11 16.11 -25.55
N ASP A 270 0.05 16.83 -26.65
CA ASP A 270 -1.04 17.33 -27.47
C ASP A 270 -1.63 16.18 -28.30
N LEU A 271 -2.81 15.70 -27.88
CA LEU A 271 -3.50 14.56 -28.51
C LEU A 271 -3.98 14.85 -29.95
N GLU A 272 -3.99 16.11 -30.39
CA GLU A 272 -4.45 16.50 -31.72
C GLU A 272 -3.28 16.67 -32.70
N THR A 273 -2.14 17.20 -32.24
CA THR A 273 -1.00 17.52 -33.12
C THR A 273 0.18 16.54 -33.01
N ASP A 274 0.15 15.61 -32.05
CA ASP A 274 1.24 14.66 -31.78
C ASP A 274 2.55 15.32 -31.36
N GLU A 275 2.42 16.35 -30.53
CA GLU A 275 3.52 17.16 -30.04
C GLU A 275 3.62 17.15 -28.51
N LEU A 276 4.85 17.25 -28.02
CA LEU A 276 5.17 17.50 -26.63
C LEU A 276 5.26 19.01 -26.40
N VAL A 277 4.44 19.51 -25.49
CA VAL A 277 4.33 20.91 -25.10
C VAL A 277 4.97 21.09 -23.73
N TYR A 278 6.02 21.90 -23.68
CA TYR A 278 6.74 22.22 -22.46
C TYR A 278 6.28 23.58 -21.96
N ARG A 279 5.91 23.62 -20.68
CA ARG A 279 5.40 24.81 -20.00
C ARG A 279 6.30 25.20 -18.84
N ASP A 280 6.47 26.50 -18.64
CA ASP A 280 7.18 27.03 -17.48
C ASP A 280 6.32 26.95 -16.20
N VAL A 281 6.87 27.39 -15.08
CA VAL A 281 6.17 27.42 -13.77
C VAL A 281 4.96 28.36 -13.80
N ALA A 282 4.95 29.37 -14.68
CA ALA A 282 3.82 30.27 -14.87
C ALA A 282 2.74 29.70 -15.83
N GLY A 283 2.97 28.53 -16.41
CA GLY A 283 2.07 27.85 -17.35
C GLY A 283 2.23 28.28 -18.82
N ASN A 284 3.18 29.16 -19.12
CA ASN A 284 3.45 29.63 -20.47
C ASN A 284 4.18 28.56 -21.27
N GLU A 285 3.76 28.36 -22.51
CA GLU A 285 4.46 27.48 -23.44
C GLU A 285 5.79 28.13 -23.86
N PHE A 286 6.90 27.41 -23.68
CA PHE A 286 8.21 27.87 -24.10
C PHE A 286 8.87 26.99 -25.16
N LYS A 287 8.37 25.75 -25.35
CA LYS A 287 8.92 24.79 -26.31
C LYS A 287 7.86 23.78 -26.74
N ARG A 288 7.87 23.42 -28.02
CA ARG A 288 7.02 22.40 -28.64
C ARG A 288 7.84 21.50 -29.54
N GLU A 289 7.70 20.19 -29.40
CA GLU A 289 8.49 19.20 -30.14
C GLU A 289 7.60 18.10 -30.71
N LYS A 290 7.86 17.67 -31.94
CA LYS A 290 7.17 16.50 -32.51
C LYS A 290 7.57 15.22 -31.77
N PHE A 291 6.58 14.44 -31.37
CA PHE A 291 6.78 13.27 -30.51
C PHE A 291 7.58 12.13 -31.18
N ASP A 292 7.29 11.81 -32.43
CA ASP A 292 7.97 10.76 -33.22
C ASP A 292 9.00 11.35 -34.20
N ALA A 293 9.52 12.57 -33.96
CA ALA A 293 10.57 13.10 -34.83
C ALA A 293 11.82 12.20 -34.76
N PRO A 294 12.41 11.80 -35.91
CA PRO A 294 13.69 11.12 -35.91
C PRO A 294 14.72 12.02 -35.23
N SER A 295 15.38 11.50 -34.20
CA SER A 295 16.49 12.19 -33.56
C SER A 295 17.52 12.53 -34.62
N LYS A 296 17.90 13.81 -34.74
CA LYS A 296 18.95 14.29 -35.66
C LYS A 296 20.36 13.73 -35.36
N HIS A 297 20.49 12.65 -34.61
CA HIS A 297 21.77 12.00 -34.28
C HIS A 297 22.10 10.76 -35.11
N ASP A 298 21.23 10.35 -36.03
CA ASP A 298 21.55 9.26 -36.95
C ASP A 298 22.15 9.82 -38.25
N GLY A 299 23.40 10.29 -38.18
CA GLY A 299 24.17 10.62 -39.38
C GLY A 299 25.20 11.74 -39.24
N GLU A 300 26.26 11.52 -38.47
CA GLU A 300 27.60 12.04 -38.78
C GLU A 300 28.67 11.37 -37.88
N PRO A 301 29.67 10.65 -38.43
CA PRO A 301 30.80 10.17 -37.66
C PRO A 301 31.81 11.31 -37.50
N GLY A 302 31.63 12.14 -36.47
CA GLY A 302 32.50 13.26 -36.15
C GLY A 302 33.31 13.02 -34.87
N ALA A 303 34.63 12.86 -35.05
CA ALA A 303 35.76 13.07 -34.15
C ALA A 303 35.53 13.01 -32.61
N GLY A 304 36.25 12.07 -31.98
CA GLY A 304 36.24 11.85 -30.54
C GLY A 304 36.68 13.05 -29.71
N GLU A 305 35.94 13.27 -28.63
CA GLU A 305 36.44 13.88 -27.40
C GLU A 305 36.19 12.92 -26.25
N SER A 306 37.26 12.61 -25.51
CA SER A 306 37.22 11.72 -24.37
C SER A 306 36.43 12.38 -23.23
N PHE A 307 35.27 11.84 -22.89
CA PHE A 307 34.56 12.24 -21.68
C PHE A 307 34.81 11.19 -20.58
N ARG A 308 35.50 11.62 -19.52
CA ARG A 308 35.76 10.81 -18.33
C ARG A 308 34.46 10.59 -17.57
N PRO A 309 34.12 9.34 -17.15
CA PRO A 309 32.96 9.13 -16.30
C PRO A 309 33.23 9.68 -14.90
N ALA A 310 32.35 10.57 -14.44
CA ALA A 310 32.25 10.92 -13.04
C ALA A 310 31.94 9.65 -12.22
N SER A 311 32.70 9.47 -11.15
CA SER A 311 32.65 8.38 -10.20
C SER A 311 31.24 8.01 -9.76
N LEU A 312 30.80 6.80 -10.10
CA LEU A 312 29.70 6.10 -9.44
C LEU A 312 30.11 5.80 -8.00
N THR A 313 29.64 6.59 -7.05
CA THR A 313 29.64 6.20 -5.64
C THR A 313 28.58 5.11 -5.47
N SER A 314 29.02 3.87 -5.47
CA SER A 314 28.24 2.70 -5.07
C SER A 314 27.68 2.90 -3.67
N LEU A 315 26.35 3.01 -3.55
CA LEU A 315 25.64 2.87 -2.29
C LEU A 315 25.53 1.37 -1.97
N THR A 316 26.60 0.83 -1.39
CA THR A 316 26.63 -0.52 -0.84
C THR A 316 25.75 -0.54 0.41
N TYR A 317 24.61 -1.23 0.32
CA TYR A 317 23.76 -1.53 1.47
C TYR A 317 24.52 -2.48 2.42
N HIS A 318 25.01 -1.97 3.53
CA HIS A 318 25.55 -2.79 4.62
C HIS A 318 24.38 -3.44 5.37
N HIS A 319 24.32 -4.76 5.28
CA HIS A 319 23.45 -5.62 6.07
C HIS A 319 24.11 -5.87 7.44
N GLU A 320 23.84 -5.04 8.44
CA GLU A 320 24.20 -5.34 9.83
C GLU A 320 23.19 -6.34 10.42
N SER A 321 23.52 -7.62 10.30
CA SER A 321 22.95 -8.68 11.14
C SER A 321 23.72 -8.73 12.46
N SER A 322 23.14 -8.14 13.49
CA SER A 322 23.55 -8.37 14.88
C SER A 322 23.09 -9.76 15.32
N THR A 323 24.01 -10.71 15.38
CA THR A 323 23.85 -11.95 16.16
C THR A 323 24.95 -12.03 17.18
N ARG A 324 24.52 -11.95 18.44
CA ARG A 324 25.30 -12.05 19.66
C ARG A 324 25.38 -13.54 20.05
N SER A 325 26.59 -14.08 20.06
CA SER A 325 27.03 -15.34 20.69
C SER A 325 28.55 -15.15 20.83
N GLY A 326 29.13 -15.01 22.02
CA GLY A 326 29.43 -16.10 22.95
C GLY A 326 30.29 -17.15 22.23
N GLU A 327 31.48 -17.57 22.64
CA GLU A 327 32.35 -17.38 23.81
C GLU A 327 33.66 -18.14 23.46
N ALA A 328 34.75 -17.89 24.18
CA ALA A 328 36.04 -18.60 24.13
C ALA A 328 36.99 -18.28 22.96
N ASP A 329 38.06 -17.53 23.23
CA ASP A 329 39.38 -18.15 23.20
C ASP A 329 40.38 -17.43 24.12
N ARG A 330 41.32 -18.24 24.60
CA ARG A 330 42.39 -17.96 25.56
C ARG A 330 43.57 -17.26 24.88
N GLY A 331 44.39 -16.54 25.67
CA GLY A 331 45.84 -16.52 25.45
C GLY A 331 46.54 -15.17 25.59
N ASN A 332 47.24 -15.02 26.72
CA ASN A 332 48.48 -14.25 26.93
C ASN A 332 48.59 -12.78 26.48
N ALA A 333 48.85 -11.88 27.43
CA ALA A 333 50.21 -11.60 27.91
C ALA A 333 50.19 -10.60 29.07
N ALA A 334 51.13 -10.79 29.98
CA ALA A 334 51.34 -10.04 31.21
C ALA A 334 52.00 -8.67 30.97
N VAL A 335 51.65 -7.67 31.79
CA VAL A 335 52.61 -6.67 32.30
C VAL A 335 52.19 -6.30 33.72
N MET A 336 53.14 -6.45 34.65
CA MET A 336 53.08 -5.97 36.02
C MET A 336 53.33 -4.46 36.08
N ASP A 337 52.57 -3.75 36.90
CA ASP A 337 53.02 -2.72 37.88
C ASP A 337 51.75 -2.30 38.65
N GLY A 338 51.64 -2.33 39.98
CA GLY A 338 52.47 -1.67 40.97
C GLY A 338 51.62 -0.58 41.64
N GLY A 339 51.26 -0.74 42.92
CA GLY A 339 50.70 0.37 43.71
C GLY A 339 49.63 0.03 44.74
N LYS A 340 50.06 -0.21 45.98
CA LYS A 340 49.24 -0.13 47.20
C LYS A 340 48.91 1.33 47.53
N SER A 341 47.73 1.58 48.13
CA SER A 341 47.59 2.04 49.52
C SER A 341 46.34 2.90 49.78
N HIS A 342 45.68 2.51 50.89
CA HIS A 342 44.72 3.23 51.74
C HIS A 342 43.28 3.45 51.29
#